data_AF-A0A7C8ETT8-F1
#
_entry.id   AF-A0A7C8ETT8-F1
#
_cell.length_a   1.000
_cell.length_b   1.000
_cell.length_c   1.000
_cell.angle_alpha   90.00
_cell.angle_beta   90.00
_cell.angle_gamma   90.00
#
_symmetry.space_group_name_H-M   'P 1'
#
loop_
_entity.id
_entity.type
_entity.pdbx_description
1 polymer ?
#
loop_
_entity_poly.entity_id
_entity_poly.type
_entity_poly.pdbx_seq_one_letter_code
_entity_poly.pdbx_strand_id
1 'polypeptide(L)'
;METDLETKTTEDVAEDLETQETEDTSKTDETKPDDWDKERQKEDFDRANSRYRRAEAELATMTEANERANVKLAELEEQVKALTDKKTDEQHRLDEMDPEFVDEKVANNIKRLEQRIRDKENQLAEIGDKISRYEQQQAEAEAKRKSEEAREEVLSTVEYSFEEHGISGAAKYRSEAIKLADELVDSGEVKRPTSLTAAVKLMTRCYIQVKNKKEKKTKTVPVDTGKGGAVQAGAKKTGIKKGSLDDVAAQMLEDTSWLE
;
A
#
# COMPACT_ATOMS: atom_id res chain seq x y z
N MET A 1 60.36 21.93 33.36
CA MET A 1 59.37 22.71 32.59
C MET A 1 58.05 22.00 32.83
N GLU A 2 57.38 22.40 33.90
CA GLU A 2 56.35 23.47 33.90
C GLU A 2 54.98 22.82 33.69
N THR A 3 54.25 22.65 34.80
CA THR A 3 53.03 23.40 35.19
C THR A 3 51.80 22.85 34.45
N ASP A 4 50.93 22.11 35.12
CA ASP A 4 49.88 22.57 36.06
C ASP A 4 48.56 22.91 35.34
N LEU A 5 47.50 22.73 36.13
CA LEU A 5 46.12 23.19 36.01
C LEU A 5 45.16 22.19 35.35
N GLU A 6 44.28 21.51 36.10
CA GLU A 6 43.14 22.05 36.87
C GLU A 6 42.12 22.75 35.96
N THR A 7 40.80 22.71 36.14
CA THR A 7 39.84 22.06 37.04
C THR A 7 38.46 22.41 36.46
N LYS A 8 37.48 21.53 36.68
CA LYS A 8 36.12 21.80 37.21
C LYS A 8 35.24 22.90 36.58
N THR A 9 34.00 22.52 36.20
CA THR A 9 32.69 22.97 36.80
C THR A 9 32.27 24.38 36.35
N THR A 10 31.02 24.82 36.28
CA THR A 10 29.64 24.36 36.51
C THR A 10 28.75 25.51 36.02
N GLU A 11 27.49 25.20 35.74
CA GLU A 11 26.30 26.01 36.04
C GLU A 11 26.03 27.36 35.34
N ASP A 12 24.78 27.42 34.88
CA ASP A 12 23.80 28.50 35.04
C ASP A 12 24.11 29.90 34.53
N VAL A 13 23.35 30.32 33.50
CA VAL A 13 22.60 31.59 33.56
C VAL A 13 21.24 31.41 32.86
N ALA A 14 20.21 31.82 33.58
CA ALA A 14 18.80 31.83 33.22
C ALA A 14 18.40 33.07 32.41
N GLU A 15 17.15 33.03 31.92
CA GLU A 15 16.26 34.16 31.59
C GLU A 15 16.69 35.10 30.45
N ASP A 16 15.95 35.03 29.34
CA ASP A 16 15.15 36.20 28.97
C ASP A 16 13.87 35.79 28.22
N LEU A 17 12.75 36.20 28.80
CA LEU A 17 11.43 36.21 28.18
C LEU A 17 11.42 37.30 27.10
N GLU A 18 11.10 36.94 25.87
CA GLU A 18 10.48 37.90 24.95
C GLU A 18 9.20 37.31 24.39
N THR A 19 8.09 37.81 24.94
CA THR A 19 6.73 37.69 24.45
C THR A 19 6.65 38.11 22.98
N GLN A 20 6.41 37.16 22.08
CA GLN A 20 5.83 37.47 20.78
C GLN A 20 4.32 37.25 20.82
N GLU A 21 3.64 38.36 20.57
CA GLU A 21 2.21 38.54 20.53
C GLU A 21 1.54 37.53 19.59
N THR A 22 0.42 37.01 20.08
CA THR A 22 -0.58 36.27 19.32
C THR A 22 -1.23 37.19 18.29
N GLU A 23 -0.69 37.25 17.07
CA GLU A 23 -1.49 37.63 15.90
C GLU A 23 -2.20 36.39 15.35
N ASP A 24 -3.34 36.13 15.97
CA ASP A 24 -4.37 35.20 15.56
C ASP A 24 -5.00 35.72 14.25
N THR A 25 -4.27 35.59 13.14
CA THR A 25 -4.86 35.72 11.80
C THR A 25 -5.47 34.38 11.42
N SER A 26 -6.65 34.12 11.97
CA SER A 26 -7.60 33.15 11.44
C SER A 26 -8.07 33.60 10.05
N LYS A 27 -7.18 33.48 9.07
CA LYS A 27 -7.59 33.29 7.69
C LYS A 27 -8.19 31.90 7.64
N THR A 28 -9.51 31.84 7.73
CA THR A 28 -10.27 30.72 7.16
C THR A 28 -9.80 30.57 5.72
N ASP A 29 -8.92 29.60 5.51
CA ASP A 29 -8.43 29.18 4.22
C ASP A 29 -9.64 28.60 3.47
N GLU A 30 -10.37 29.48 2.77
CA GLU A 30 -11.29 29.10 1.73
C GLU A 30 -10.45 28.53 0.57
N THR A 31 -9.92 27.32 0.79
CA THR A 31 -9.29 26.55 -0.27
C THR A 31 -10.36 26.31 -1.32
N LYS A 32 -10.19 26.96 -2.48
CA LYS A 32 -11.12 26.84 -3.60
C LYS A 32 -11.22 25.36 -3.98
N PRO A 33 -12.40 24.89 -4.44
CA PRO A 33 -12.60 23.48 -4.81
C PRO A 33 -11.52 22.92 -5.77
N ASP A 34 -10.92 23.78 -6.60
CA ASP A 34 -9.84 23.44 -7.53
C ASP A 34 -8.50 23.08 -6.84
N ASP A 35 -8.20 23.64 -5.66
CA ASP A 35 -6.97 23.33 -4.93
C ASP A 35 -7.11 22.03 -4.13
N TRP A 36 -8.29 21.75 -3.57
CA TRP A 36 -8.63 20.42 -3.01
C TRP A 36 -8.50 19.31 -4.05
N ASP A 37 -8.87 19.59 -5.31
CA ASP A 37 -8.77 18.62 -6.40
C ASP A 37 -7.32 18.37 -6.84
N LYS A 38 -6.43 19.37 -6.78
CA LYS A 38 -4.99 19.19 -7.05
C LYS A 38 -4.28 18.46 -5.91
N GLU A 39 -4.59 18.80 -4.66
CA GLU A 39 -4.05 18.12 -3.47
C GLU A 39 -4.43 16.63 -3.51
N ARG A 40 -5.70 16.32 -3.81
CA ARG A 40 -6.18 14.93 -3.90
C ARG A 40 -5.56 14.16 -5.07
N GLN A 41 -5.33 14.80 -6.21
CA GLN A 41 -4.62 14.17 -7.33
C GLN A 41 -3.16 13.87 -6.99
N LYS A 42 -2.48 14.79 -6.30
CA LYS A 42 -1.13 14.61 -5.81
C LYS A 42 -1.05 13.48 -4.78
N GLU A 43 -2.00 13.41 -3.84
CA GLU A 43 -2.09 12.30 -2.89
C GLU A 43 -2.33 10.94 -3.55
N ASP A 44 -3.15 10.88 -4.61
CA ASP A 44 -3.41 9.63 -5.33
C ASP A 44 -2.16 9.17 -6.10
N PHE A 45 -1.43 10.11 -6.71
CA PHE A 45 -0.14 9.85 -7.35
C PHE A 45 0.92 9.40 -6.33
N ASP A 46 1.05 10.11 -5.20
CA ASP A 46 2.00 9.78 -4.14
C ASP A 46 1.68 8.43 -3.49
N ARG A 47 0.40 8.08 -3.34
CA ARG A 47 -0.04 6.76 -2.88
C ARG A 47 0.34 5.66 -3.88
N ALA A 48 0.14 5.87 -5.17
CA ALA A 48 0.53 4.91 -6.20
C ALA A 48 2.05 4.71 -6.23
N ASN A 49 2.81 5.80 -6.23
CA ASN A 49 4.27 5.78 -6.23
C ASN A 49 4.84 5.13 -4.96
N SER A 50 4.21 5.37 -3.80
CA SER A 50 4.58 4.73 -2.53
C SER A 50 4.33 3.21 -2.55
N ARG A 51 3.25 2.75 -3.21
CA ARG A 51 2.99 1.31 -3.37
C ARG A 51 4.03 0.65 -4.26
N TYR A 52 4.36 1.28 -5.39
CA TYR A 52 5.39 0.81 -6.31
C TYR A 52 6.75 0.68 -5.61
N ARG A 53 7.19 1.73 -4.90
CA ARG A 53 8.47 1.70 -4.15
C ARG A 53 8.49 0.64 -3.05
N ARG A 54 7.38 0.40 -2.36
CA ARG A 54 7.29 -0.68 -1.36
C ARG A 54 7.38 -2.05 -2.02
N ALA A 55 6.70 -2.27 -3.14
CA ALA A 55 6.77 -3.52 -3.88
C ALA A 55 8.19 -3.79 -4.42
N GLU A 56 8.89 -2.76 -4.90
CA GLU A 56 10.30 -2.88 -5.29
C GLU A 56 11.21 -3.20 -4.11
N ALA A 57 11.02 -2.54 -2.97
CA ALA A 57 11.81 -2.82 -1.77
C ALA A 57 11.56 -4.24 -1.24
N GLU A 58 10.29 -4.69 -1.20
CA GLU A 58 9.93 -6.05 -0.84
C GLU A 58 10.61 -7.07 -1.77
N LEU A 59 10.55 -6.84 -3.08
CA LEU A 59 11.18 -7.73 -4.06
C LEU A 59 12.70 -7.78 -3.88
N ALA A 60 13.36 -6.63 -3.65
CA ALA A 60 14.79 -6.57 -3.37
C ALA A 60 15.15 -7.37 -2.10
N THR A 61 14.39 -7.21 -1.02
CA THR A 61 14.64 -7.96 0.23
C THR A 61 14.45 -9.46 0.05
N MET A 62 13.45 -9.89 -0.74
CA MET A 62 13.23 -11.30 -1.04
C MET A 62 14.33 -11.88 -1.92
N THR A 63 14.84 -11.11 -2.89
CA THR A 63 16.00 -11.50 -3.71
C THR A 63 17.24 -11.70 -2.87
N GLU A 64 17.58 -10.76 -1.99
CA GLU A 64 18.70 -10.93 -1.08
C GLU A 64 18.52 -12.15 -0.16
N ALA A 65 17.31 -12.38 0.35
CA ALA A 65 17.01 -13.53 1.20
C ALA A 65 17.16 -14.86 0.44
N ASN A 66 16.73 -14.90 -0.81
CA ASN A 66 16.86 -16.06 -1.69
C ASN A 66 18.34 -16.34 -2.03
N GLU A 67 19.13 -15.31 -2.36
CA GLU A 67 20.57 -15.45 -2.60
C GLU A 67 21.31 -15.99 -1.37
N ARG A 68 21.01 -15.44 -0.17
CA ARG A 68 21.61 -15.94 1.09
C ARG A 68 21.21 -17.39 1.36
N ALA A 69 19.98 -17.79 1.05
CA ALA A 69 19.53 -19.17 1.20
C ALA A 69 20.26 -20.11 0.24
N ASN A 70 20.46 -19.71 -1.01
CA ASN A 70 21.22 -20.47 -2.01
C ASN A 70 22.70 -20.65 -1.61
N VAL A 71 23.36 -19.60 -1.11
CA VAL A 71 24.73 -19.71 -0.58
C VAL A 71 24.80 -20.73 0.55
N LYS A 72 23.83 -20.68 1.48
CA LYS A 72 23.78 -21.63 2.60
C LYS A 72 23.46 -23.06 2.16
N LEU A 73 22.64 -23.22 1.12
CA LEU A 73 22.36 -24.52 0.51
C LEU A 73 23.65 -25.12 -0.07
N ALA A 74 24.41 -24.36 -0.87
CA ALA A 74 25.69 -24.80 -1.43
C ALA A 74 26.72 -25.17 -0.34
N GLU A 75 26.80 -24.38 0.74
CA GLU A 75 27.68 -24.69 1.88
C GLU A 75 27.29 -26.01 2.58
N LEU A 76 25.98 -26.25 2.77
CA LEU A 76 25.50 -27.49 3.37
C LEU A 76 25.72 -28.70 2.46
N GLU A 77 25.56 -28.55 1.14
CA GLU A 77 25.85 -29.60 0.16
C GLU A 77 27.33 -30.00 0.21
N GLU A 78 28.24 -29.03 0.30
CA GLU A 78 29.67 -29.28 0.46
C GLU A 78 29.97 -29.99 1.80
N GLN A 79 29.31 -29.59 2.90
CA GLN A 79 29.46 -30.25 4.20
C GLN A 79 28.95 -31.70 4.16
N VAL A 80 27.81 -31.97 3.52
CA VAL A 80 27.28 -33.32 3.35
C VAL A 80 28.25 -34.17 2.54
N LYS A 81 28.76 -33.65 1.42
CA LYS A 81 29.77 -34.34 0.61
C LYS A 81 31.01 -34.69 1.43
N ALA A 82 31.57 -33.73 2.16
CA ALA A 82 32.74 -33.96 3.01
C ALA A 82 32.51 -34.98 4.13
N LEU A 83 31.29 -35.05 4.70
CA LEU A 83 30.93 -36.07 5.68
C LEU A 83 30.76 -37.45 5.05
N THR A 84 30.18 -37.51 3.84
CA THR A 84 30.03 -38.74 3.06
C THR A 84 31.37 -39.33 2.64
N ASP A 85 32.31 -38.49 2.20
CA ASP A 85 33.68 -38.92 1.87
C ASP A 85 34.36 -39.51 3.12
N LYS A 86 34.30 -38.81 4.27
CA LYS A 86 34.82 -39.32 5.55
C LYS A 86 34.18 -40.62 6.00
N LYS A 87 32.87 -40.77 5.80
CA LYS A 87 32.15 -42.01 6.11
C LYS A 87 32.67 -43.15 5.23
N THR A 88 32.88 -42.87 3.95
CA THR A 88 33.37 -43.87 2.97
C THR A 88 34.79 -44.32 3.31
N ASP A 89 35.67 -43.40 3.70
CA ASP A 89 37.03 -43.73 4.15
C ASP A 89 37.02 -44.60 5.41
N GLU A 90 36.20 -44.25 6.41
CA GLU A 90 36.08 -45.05 7.64
C GLU A 90 35.42 -46.41 7.39
N GLN A 91 34.47 -46.48 6.45
CA GLN A 91 33.88 -47.72 6.00
C GLN A 91 34.91 -48.62 5.32
N HIS A 92 35.74 -48.08 4.45
CA HIS A 92 36.83 -48.83 3.82
C HIS A 92 37.81 -49.39 4.85
N ARG A 93 38.17 -48.59 5.86
CA ARG A 93 39.01 -49.06 6.97
C ARG A 93 38.36 -50.21 7.74
N LEU A 94 37.05 -50.13 7.98
CA LEU A 94 36.30 -51.21 8.62
C LEU A 94 36.30 -52.49 7.77
N ASP A 95 36.13 -52.35 6.45
CA ASP A 95 36.06 -53.47 5.51
C ASP A 95 37.45 -54.15 5.33
N GLU A 96 38.55 -53.41 5.52
CA GLU A 96 39.93 -53.93 5.53
C GLU A 96 40.33 -54.61 6.84
N MET A 97 39.58 -54.38 7.93
CA MET A 97 39.85 -55.00 9.24
C MET A 97 39.38 -56.45 9.29
N ASP A 98 40.14 -57.28 10.01
CA ASP A 98 39.73 -58.65 10.30
C ASP A 98 38.41 -58.63 11.11
N PRO A 99 37.36 -59.34 10.67
CA PRO A 99 36.08 -59.43 11.39
C PRO A 99 36.20 -59.81 12.87
N GLU A 100 37.24 -60.59 13.25
CA GLU A 100 37.49 -60.99 14.65
C GLU A 100 38.11 -59.87 15.51
N PHE A 101 38.63 -58.81 14.89
CA PHE A 101 39.34 -57.70 15.54
C PHE A 101 38.77 -56.31 15.17
N VAL A 102 37.51 -56.25 14.72
CA VAL A 102 36.83 -55.00 14.39
C VAL A 102 36.92 -54.01 15.56
N ASP A 103 37.51 -52.84 15.32
CA ASP A 103 37.55 -51.77 16.31
C ASP A 103 36.17 -51.13 16.43
N GLU A 104 35.51 -51.39 17.56
CA GLU A 104 34.20 -50.83 17.91
C GLU A 104 34.17 -49.30 17.81
N LYS A 105 35.32 -48.64 17.96
CA LYS A 105 35.46 -47.19 17.77
C LYS A 105 35.21 -46.76 16.32
N VAL A 106 35.69 -47.52 15.33
CA VAL A 106 35.48 -47.23 13.89
C VAL A 106 33.99 -47.41 13.55
N ALA A 107 33.40 -48.52 13.98
CA ALA A 107 31.96 -48.77 13.79
C ALA A 107 31.08 -47.68 14.43
N ASN A 108 31.43 -47.22 15.64
CA ASN A 108 30.73 -46.13 16.31
C ASN A 108 30.94 -44.77 15.60
N ASN A 109 32.13 -44.54 15.03
CA ASN A 109 32.41 -43.33 14.25
C ASN A 109 31.55 -43.27 12.97
N ILE A 110 31.43 -44.39 12.24
CA ILE A 110 30.57 -44.51 11.07
C ILE A 110 29.12 -44.18 11.42
N LYS A 111 28.56 -44.78 12.49
CA LYS A 111 27.19 -44.48 12.96
C LYS A 111 27.01 -42.99 13.29
N ARG A 112 28.02 -42.36 13.89
CA ARG A 112 27.99 -40.92 14.20
C ARG A 112 28.04 -40.06 12.93
N LEU A 113 28.82 -40.44 11.94
CA LEU A 113 28.88 -39.77 10.64
C LEU A 113 27.55 -39.91 9.90
N GLU A 114 26.93 -41.09 9.89
CA GLU A 114 25.60 -41.31 9.34
C GLU A 114 24.55 -40.41 9.97
N GLN A 115 24.57 -40.28 11.29
CA GLN A 115 23.64 -39.38 11.97
C GLN A 115 23.85 -37.93 11.55
N ARG A 116 25.10 -37.46 11.49
CA ARG A 116 25.42 -36.09 11.07
C ARG A 116 25.04 -35.81 9.61
N ILE A 117 25.21 -36.80 8.73
CA ILE A 117 24.78 -36.72 7.33
C ILE A 117 23.26 -36.53 7.28
N ARG A 118 22.49 -37.39 7.96
CA ARG A 118 21.02 -37.27 8.01
C ARG A 118 20.56 -35.92 8.57
N ASP A 119 21.19 -35.46 9.65
CA ASP A 119 20.86 -34.16 10.24
C ASP A 119 21.11 -33.01 9.25
N LYS A 120 22.17 -33.09 8.44
CA LYS A 120 22.51 -32.10 7.42
C LYS A 120 21.64 -32.20 6.18
N GLU A 121 21.26 -33.40 5.74
CA GLU A 121 20.28 -33.61 4.68
C GLU A 121 18.91 -33.04 5.05
N ASN A 122 18.49 -33.19 6.31
CA ASN A 122 17.28 -32.54 6.80
C ASN A 122 17.39 -31.01 6.76
N GLN A 123 18.55 -30.44 7.13
CA GLN A 123 18.79 -29.00 7.00
C GLN A 123 18.77 -28.53 5.54
N LEU A 124 19.29 -29.34 4.60
CA LEU A 124 19.22 -29.06 3.17
C LEU A 124 17.77 -29.02 2.69
N ALA A 125 16.96 -30.01 3.08
CA ALA A 125 15.54 -30.04 2.73
C ALA A 125 14.80 -28.79 3.25
N GLU A 126 15.03 -28.39 4.51
CA GLU A 126 14.43 -27.18 5.09
C GLU A 126 14.84 -25.89 4.35
N ILE A 127 16.08 -25.79 3.88
CA ILE A 127 16.52 -24.63 3.09
C ILE A 127 15.96 -24.67 1.68
N GLY A 128 15.90 -25.85 1.06
CA GLY A 128 15.24 -26.04 -0.23
C GLY A 128 13.80 -25.55 -0.19
N ASP A 129 13.04 -25.95 0.83
CA ASP A 129 11.66 -25.48 1.05
C ASP A 129 11.57 -23.96 1.21
N LYS A 130 12.54 -23.32 1.88
CA LYS A 130 12.60 -21.86 2.03
C LYS A 130 12.88 -21.16 0.70
N ILE A 131 13.80 -21.69 -0.10
CA ILE A 131 14.11 -21.16 -1.44
C ILE A 131 12.85 -21.21 -2.31
N SER A 132 12.15 -22.35 -2.38
CA SER A 132 10.92 -22.45 -3.16
C SER A 132 9.84 -21.46 -2.71
N ARG A 133 9.73 -21.18 -1.41
CA ARG A 133 8.81 -20.14 -0.91
C ARG A 133 9.24 -18.73 -1.32
N TYR A 134 10.53 -18.42 -1.27
CA TYR A 134 11.02 -17.11 -1.73
C TYR A 134 10.82 -16.93 -3.23
N GLU A 135 11.09 -17.95 -4.04
CA GLU A 135 10.84 -17.93 -5.48
C GLU A 135 9.36 -17.70 -5.80
N GLN A 136 8.46 -18.38 -5.08
CA GLN A 136 7.02 -18.16 -5.21
C GLN A 136 6.63 -16.72 -4.83
N GLN A 137 7.14 -16.21 -3.70
CA GLN A 137 6.85 -14.84 -3.25
C GLN A 137 7.40 -13.80 -4.23
N GLN A 138 8.58 -14.02 -4.81
CA GLN A 138 9.13 -13.17 -5.87
C GLN A 138 8.25 -13.18 -7.11
N ALA A 139 7.80 -14.36 -7.56
CA ALA A 139 6.92 -14.47 -8.72
C ALA A 139 5.57 -13.76 -8.49
N GLU A 140 4.99 -13.89 -7.29
CA GLU A 140 3.76 -13.20 -6.90
C GLU A 140 3.97 -11.67 -6.84
N ALA A 141 5.07 -11.21 -6.25
CA ALA A 141 5.41 -9.79 -6.18
C ALA A 141 5.66 -9.19 -7.58
N GLU A 142 6.37 -9.90 -8.46
CA GLU A 142 6.57 -9.49 -9.86
C GLU A 142 5.26 -9.43 -10.64
N ALA A 143 4.41 -10.45 -10.49
CA ALA A 143 3.11 -10.50 -11.14
C ALA A 143 2.24 -9.32 -10.69
N LYS A 144 2.25 -9.01 -9.39
CA LYS A 144 1.56 -7.85 -8.84
C LYS A 144 2.13 -6.54 -9.40
N ARG A 145 3.46 -6.38 -9.45
CA ARG A 145 4.11 -5.19 -10.02
C ARG A 145 3.72 -5.00 -11.50
N LYS A 146 3.81 -6.05 -12.32
CA LYS A 146 3.42 -6.02 -13.74
C LYS A 146 1.93 -5.69 -13.91
N SER A 147 1.07 -6.22 -13.03
CA SER A 147 -0.35 -5.89 -13.05
C SER A 147 -0.64 -4.44 -12.66
N GLU A 148 0.11 -3.87 -11.71
CA GLU A 148 -0.02 -2.46 -11.30
C GLU A 148 0.50 -1.53 -12.40
N GLU A 149 1.62 -1.87 -13.03
CA GLU A 149 2.20 -1.15 -14.17
C GLU A 149 1.25 -1.12 -15.37
N ALA A 150 0.71 -2.27 -15.77
CA ALA A 150 -0.27 -2.36 -16.85
C ALA A 150 -1.57 -1.58 -16.52
N ARG A 151 -1.98 -1.56 -15.26
CA ARG A 151 -3.12 -0.75 -14.81
C ARG A 151 -2.83 0.74 -14.97
N GLU A 152 -1.65 1.19 -14.56
CA GLU A 152 -1.25 2.59 -14.68
C GLU A 152 -1.09 3.01 -16.14
N GLU A 153 -0.59 2.12 -17.01
CA GLU A 153 -0.53 2.34 -18.46
C GLU A 153 -1.92 2.58 -19.06
N VAL A 154 -2.92 1.78 -18.67
CA VAL A 154 -4.31 1.99 -19.09
C VAL A 154 -4.83 3.35 -18.63
N LEU A 155 -4.63 3.69 -17.36
CA LEU A 155 -5.16 4.93 -16.77
C LEU A 155 -4.51 6.16 -17.39
N SER A 156 -3.19 6.17 -17.51
CA SER A 156 -2.43 7.25 -18.13
C SER A 156 -2.77 7.44 -19.61
N THR A 157 -2.93 6.35 -20.37
CA THR A 157 -3.37 6.41 -21.78
C THR A 157 -4.74 7.07 -21.90
N VAL A 158 -5.68 6.68 -21.03
CA VAL A 158 -7.03 7.26 -21.01
C VAL A 158 -6.97 8.74 -20.64
N GLU A 159 -6.25 9.10 -19.58
CA GLU A 159 -6.10 10.48 -19.10
C GLU A 159 -5.46 11.39 -20.16
N TYR A 160 -4.38 10.93 -20.79
CA TYR A 160 -3.73 11.63 -21.90
C TYR A 160 -4.69 11.88 -23.06
N SER A 161 -5.47 10.85 -23.46
CA SER A 161 -6.45 11.00 -24.53
C SER A 161 -7.54 12.03 -24.20
N PHE A 162 -7.97 12.11 -22.93
CA PHE A 162 -8.94 13.12 -22.50
C PHE A 162 -8.36 14.54 -22.51
N GLU A 163 -7.10 14.69 -22.09
CA GLU A 163 -6.41 15.98 -22.13
C GLU A 163 -6.20 16.49 -23.56
N GLU A 164 -5.81 15.61 -24.49
CA GLU A 164 -5.65 15.93 -25.91
C GLU A 164 -6.97 16.44 -26.53
N HIS A 165 -8.11 15.92 -26.07
CA HIS A 165 -9.45 16.33 -26.52
C HIS A 165 -10.03 17.50 -25.73
N GLY A 166 -9.21 18.22 -24.94
CA GLY A 166 -9.60 19.41 -24.19
C GLY A 166 -10.48 19.12 -22.97
N ILE A 167 -10.53 17.87 -22.51
CA ILE A 167 -11.25 17.48 -21.29
C ILE A 167 -10.24 17.50 -20.14
N SER A 168 -10.01 18.69 -19.59
CA SER A 168 -9.11 18.88 -18.45
C SER A 168 -9.69 18.28 -17.15
N GLY A 169 -8.80 17.79 -16.30
CA GLY A 169 -9.16 17.21 -15.00
C GLY A 169 -9.72 15.79 -15.09
N ALA A 170 -9.31 14.98 -16.08
CA ALA A 170 -9.69 13.57 -16.14
C ALA A 170 -9.27 12.80 -14.87
N ALA A 171 -8.09 13.10 -14.32
CA ALA A 171 -7.54 12.49 -13.11
C ALA A 171 -8.51 12.56 -11.90
N LYS A 172 -9.36 13.59 -11.78
CA LYS A 172 -10.35 13.70 -10.69
C LYS A 172 -11.45 12.63 -10.73
N TYR A 173 -11.61 11.94 -11.86
CA TYR A 173 -12.56 10.85 -12.03
C TYR A 173 -11.91 9.47 -11.91
N ARG A 174 -10.57 9.38 -11.81
CA ARG A 174 -9.80 8.12 -11.77
C ARG A 174 -10.35 7.13 -10.75
N SER A 175 -10.41 7.54 -9.49
CA SER A 175 -10.82 6.68 -8.36
C SER A 175 -12.28 6.21 -8.46
N GLU A 176 -13.19 7.01 -9.02
CA GLU A 176 -14.59 6.62 -9.23
C GLU A 176 -14.77 5.76 -10.49
N ALA A 177 -14.00 6.03 -11.55
CA ALA A 177 -14.03 5.25 -12.78
C ALA A 177 -13.49 3.84 -12.57
N ILE A 178 -12.45 3.69 -11.74
CA ILE A 178 -11.92 2.39 -11.29
C ILE A 178 -13.01 1.59 -10.58
N LYS A 179 -13.67 2.18 -9.56
CA LYS A 179 -14.72 1.49 -8.80
C LYS A 179 -15.86 1.04 -9.71
N LEU A 180 -16.28 1.90 -10.62
CA LEU A 180 -17.32 1.57 -11.59
C LEU A 180 -16.89 0.43 -12.54
N ALA A 181 -15.63 0.43 -12.99
CA ALA A 181 -15.11 -0.64 -13.82
C ALA A 181 -15.07 -1.98 -13.06
N ASP A 182 -14.65 -1.98 -11.80
CA ASP A 182 -14.64 -3.16 -10.94
C ASP A 182 -16.08 -3.68 -10.71
N GLU A 183 -17.03 -2.80 -10.39
CA GLU A 183 -18.46 -3.14 -10.23
C GLU A 183 -19.07 -3.75 -11.50
N LEU A 184 -18.76 -3.21 -12.69
CA LEU A 184 -19.25 -3.72 -13.97
C LEU A 184 -18.69 -5.11 -14.31
N VAL A 185 -17.47 -5.39 -13.88
CA VAL A 185 -16.84 -6.71 -14.07
C VAL A 185 -17.40 -7.71 -13.06
N ASP A 186 -17.52 -7.32 -11.79
CA ASP A 186 -18.00 -8.19 -10.71
C ASP A 186 -19.49 -8.54 -10.85
N SER A 187 -20.30 -7.60 -11.32
CA SER A 187 -21.72 -7.84 -11.65
C SER A 187 -21.92 -8.72 -12.90
N GLY A 188 -20.86 -8.96 -13.68
CA GLY A 188 -20.92 -9.71 -14.93
C GLY A 188 -21.52 -8.95 -16.10
N GLU A 189 -21.85 -7.66 -15.94
CA GLU A 189 -22.33 -6.80 -17.03
C GLU A 189 -21.27 -6.63 -18.13
N VAL A 190 -19.98 -6.64 -17.75
CA VAL A 190 -18.85 -6.55 -18.65
C VAL A 190 -17.87 -7.70 -18.38
N LYS A 191 -17.42 -8.37 -19.44
CA LYS A 191 -16.37 -9.38 -19.33
C LYS A 191 -15.04 -8.74 -18.94
N ARG A 192 -14.27 -9.40 -18.09
CA ARG A 192 -12.92 -8.97 -17.72
C ARG A 192 -12.08 -8.76 -18.99
N PRO A 193 -11.46 -7.58 -19.18
CA PRO A 193 -10.70 -7.29 -20.38
C PRO A 193 -9.46 -8.19 -20.48
N THR A 194 -9.21 -8.73 -21.68
CA THR A 194 -8.06 -9.60 -21.96
C THR A 194 -6.95 -8.90 -22.76
N SER A 195 -7.16 -7.65 -23.16
CA SER A 195 -6.19 -6.86 -23.92
C SER A 195 -6.16 -5.42 -23.45
N LEU A 196 -5.02 -4.75 -23.65
CA LEU A 196 -4.83 -3.34 -23.33
C LEU A 196 -5.92 -2.47 -23.98
N THR A 197 -6.20 -2.69 -25.27
CA THR A 197 -7.24 -1.94 -25.99
C THR A 197 -8.63 -2.13 -25.40
N ALA A 198 -8.97 -3.35 -24.94
CA ALA A 198 -10.26 -3.60 -24.29
C ALA A 198 -10.34 -2.92 -22.92
N ALA A 199 -9.26 -2.94 -22.14
CA ALA A 199 -9.16 -2.26 -20.86
C ALA A 199 -9.27 -0.74 -21.00
N VAL A 200 -8.54 -0.15 -21.96
CA VAL A 200 -8.64 1.29 -22.30
C VAL A 200 -10.06 1.64 -22.67
N LYS A 201 -10.72 0.89 -23.58
CA LYS A 201 -12.12 1.16 -23.95
C LYS A 201 -13.09 1.11 -22.77
N LEU A 202 -12.94 0.12 -21.88
CA LEU A 202 -13.75 0.00 -20.67
C LEU A 202 -13.53 1.20 -19.76
N MET A 203 -12.28 1.55 -19.50
CA MET A 203 -11.93 2.69 -18.65
C MET A 203 -12.42 4.00 -19.24
N THR A 204 -12.23 4.26 -20.54
CA THR A 204 -12.76 5.45 -21.22
C THR A 204 -14.28 5.57 -21.02
N ARG A 205 -15.03 4.47 -21.18
CA ARG A 205 -16.48 4.45 -20.93
C ARG A 205 -16.81 4.81 -19.49
N CYS A 206 -16.08 4.28 -18.52
CA CYS A 206 -16.29 4.57 -17.10
C CYS A 206 -16.00 6.03 -16.76
N TYR A 207 -14.89 6.60 -17.27
CA TYR A 207 -14.56 8.02 -17.11
C TYR A 207 -15.69 8.93 -17.62
N ILE A 208 -16.24 8.65 -18.81
CA ILE A 208 -17.36 9.43 -19.38
C ILE A 208 -18.61 9.33 -18.51
N GLN A 209 -18.95 8.14 -18.03
CA GLN A 209 -20.13 7.93 -17.18
C GLN A 209 -20.01 8.68 -15.85
N VAL A 210 -18.84 8.61 -15.20
CA VAL A 210 -18.57 9.34 -13.96
C VAL A 210 -18.65 10.85 -14.18
N LYS A 211 -18.00 11.37 -15.23
CA LYS A 211 -18.06 12.79 -15.60
C LYS A 211 -19.52 13.26 -15.77
N ASN A 212 -20.30 12.55 -16.58
CA ASN A 212 -21.70 12.88 -16.84
C ASN A 212 -22.57 12.84 -15.58
N LYS A 213 -22.29 11.90 -14.66
CA LYS A 213 -23.01 11.79 -13.38
C LYS A 213 -22.72 12.97 -12.46
N LYS A 214 -21.48 13.48 -12.43
CA LYS A 214 -21.12 14.66 -11.63
C LYS A 214 -21.69 15.96 -12.23
N GLU A 215 -21.63 16.13 -13.56
CA GLU A 215 -22.21 17.32 -14.23
C GLU A 215 -23.74 17.41 -14.10
N LYS A 216 -24.45 16.27 -14.00
CA LYS A 216 -25.89 16.27 -13.75
C LYS A 216 -26.26 16.71 -12.33
N LYS A 217 -25.42 16.41 -11.33
CA LYS A 217 -25.66 16.81 -9.94
C LYS A 217 -25.46 18.32 -9.72
N THR A 218 -24.61 18.98 -10.52
CA THR A 218 -24.35 20.43 -10.39
C THR A 218 -25.36 21.31 -11.12
N LYS A 219 -26.16 20.77 -12.06
CA LYS A 219 -27.18 21.54 -12.82
C LYS A 219 -28.54 21.69 -12.14
N THR A 220 -28.73 21.18 -10.92
CA THR A 220 -29.98 21.26 -10.16
C THR A 220 -29.90 22.26 -9.01
N VAL A 221 -29.84 23.55 -9.32
CA VAL A 221 -30.36 24.61 -8.44
C VAL A 221 -31.08 25.62 -9.35
N PRO A 222 -32.43 25.60 -9.42
CA PRO A 222 -33.15 26.69 -10.06
C PRO A 222 -33.07 27.90 -9.14
N VAL A 223 -32.28 28.90 -9.53
CA VAL A 223 -32.35 30.23 -8.90
C VAL A 223 -33.62 30.88 -9.44
N ASP A 224 -34.68 30.80 -8.65
CA ASP A 224 -35.94 31.52 -8.89
C ASP A 224 -35.64 33.02 -8.91
N THR A 225 -35.64 33.62 -10.10
CA THR A 225 -35.55 35.05 -10.30
C THR A 225 -36.89 35.67 -9.92
N GLY A 226 -37.04 35.93 -8.62
CA GLY A 226 -38.19 36.59 -8.04
C GLY A 226 -38.46 37.95 -8.70
N LYS A 227 -39.35 37.95 -9.69
CA LYS A 227 -40.10 39.13 -10.14
C LYS A 227 -41.47 39.03 -9.49
N GLY A 228 -41.71 39.91 -8.52
CA GLY A 228 -42.83 39.86 -7.59
C GLY A 228 -44.23 39.96 -8.21
N GLY A 229 -45.22 39.71 -7.36
CA GLY A 229 -46.65 39.84 -7.63
C GLY A 229 -47.41 38.62 -7.13
N ALA A 230 -47.56 38.43 -5.83
CA ALA A 230 -48.72 38.88 -5.06
C ALA A 230 -49.93 37.93 -5.12
N VAL A 231 -50.14 37.27 -3.97
CA VAL A 231 -51.44 37.07 -3.28
C VAL A 231 -52.43 36.06 -3.88
N GLN A 232 -52.60 34.91 -3.22
CA GLN A 232 -53.72 34.54 -2.32
C GLN A 232 -53.63 33.03 -2.00
N ALA A 233 -53.34 32.66 -0.75
CA ALA A 233 -54.30 32.30 0.29
C ALA A 233 -54.71 30.81 0.25
N GLY A 234 -54.47 30.13 1.38
CA GLY A 234 -55.20 28.92 1.75
C GLY A 234 -54.40 27.63 1.75
N ALA A 235 -53.55 27.41 2.75
CA ALA A 235 -53.37 26.09 3.36
C ALA A 235 -52.56 26.23 4.67
N LYS A 236 -53.17 25.86 5.80
CA LYS A 236 -52.44 25.59 7.04
C LYS A 236 -51.39 24.51 6.75
N LYS A 237 -50.11 24.85 6.86
CA LYS A 237 -49.02 23.89 6.99
C LYS A 237 -48.33 24.17 8.32
N THR A 238 -48.77 23.46 9.35
CA THR A 238 -47.97 23.15 10.53
C THR A 238 -46.77 22.34 10.05
N GLY A 239 -45.59 22.95 10.09
CA GLY A 239 -44.35 22.32 9.69
C GLY A 239 -43.24 23.36 9.65
N ILE A 240 -42.22 23.14 10.48
CA ILE A 240 -40.99 23.95 10.53
C ILE A 240 -40.49 24.14 9.10
N LYS A 241 -40.36 25.40 8.67
CA LYS A 241 -39.81 25.70 7.35
C LYS A 241 -38.33 25.32 7.36
N LYS A 242 -37.88 24.57 6.36
CA LYS A 242 -36.45 24.25 6.19
C LYS A 242 -35.70 25.54 5.84
N GLY A 243 -34.93 26.05 6.79
CA GLY A 243 -34.05 27.21 6.70
C GLY A 243 -32.71 26.93 7.39
N SER A 244 -31.91 27.97 7.63
CA SER A 244 -30.65 27.83 8.36
C SER A 244 -30.90 27.31 9.78
N LEU A 245 -29.89 26.70 10.39
CA LEU A 245 -30.02 26.07 11.71
C LEU A 245 -30.42 27.10 12.80
N ASP A 246 -29.98 28.35 12.63
CA ASP A 246 -30.32 29.48 13.50
C ASP A 246 -31.78 29.93 13.35
N ASP A 247 -32.33 29.89 12.12
CA ASP A 247 -33.75 30.20 11.87
C ASP A 247 -34.68 29.15 12.46
N VAL A 248 -34.27 27.87 12.43
CA VAL A 248 -35.00 26.76 13.04
C VAL A 248 -34.94 26.85 14.56
N ALA A 249 -33.78 27.19 15.13
CA ALA A 249 -33.61 27.36 16.58
C ALA A 249 -34.45 28.53 17.14
N ALA A 250 -34.51 29.66 16.43
CA ALA A 250 -35.36 30.79 16.82
C ALA A 250 -36.86 30.42 16.79
N GLN A 251 -37.29 29.61 15.81
CA GLN A 251 -38.68 29.18 15.69
C GLN A 251 -39.10 28.17 16.77
N MET A 252 -38.19 27.30 17.21
CA MET A 252 -38.46 26.36 18.31
C MET A 252 -38.55 27.05 19.68
N LEU A 253 -38.04 28.28 19.80
CA LEU A 253 -38.09 29.10 21.01
C LEU A 253 -39.41 29.87 21.15
N GLU A 254 -40.04 30.25 20.03
CA GLU A 254 -41.38 30.88 20.01
C GLU A 254 -42.51 29.85 20.11
N ASP A 255 -42.33 28.65 19.59
CA ASP A 255 -43.35 27.60 19.60
C ASP A 255 -43.15 26.70 20.84
N THR A 256 -43.89 26.97 21.92
CA THR A 256 -43.89 26.15 23.15
C THR A 256 -44.93 25.03 23.12
N SER A 257 -45.62 24.83 22.00
CA SER A 257 -46.68 23.84 21.84
C SER A 257 -46.23 22.37 21.85
N TRP A 258 -44.91 22.12 21.98
CA TRP A 258 -44.32 20.78 22.12
C TRP A 258 -43.91 20.43 23.57
N LEU A 259 -44.18 21.32 24.53
CA LEU A 259 -43.92 21.12 25.96
C LEU A 259 -45.17 20.75 26.78
N GLU A 260 -46.32 20.51 26.14
CA GLU A 260 -47.52 19.90 26.75
C GLU A 260 -47.71 18.44 26.29
#